data_AF-A0A9E3GSK0-F1
#
_entry.id   AF-A0A9E3GSK0-F1
#
_cell.length_a   1.000
_cell.length_b   1.000
_cell.length_c   1.000
_cell.angle_alpha   90.00
_cell.angle_beta   90.00
_cell.angle_gamma   90.00
#
_symmetry.space_group_name_H-M   'P 1'
#
loop_
_entity.id
_entity.type
_entity.pdbx_description
1 polymer ?
#
loop_
_entity_poly.entity_id
_entity_poly.type
_entity_poly.pdbx_seq_one_letter_code
_entity_poly.pdbx_strand_id
1 'polypeptide(L)'
;MSVRLKSYVLDTCVLLADPHALFRFDEHEVVLPLVVVEELDRKKTAMDEVGRNARAALRAIEDLRVRSGGGLREAVPLPSGGTVRIESNHVDVQLPPYLDPQKADHRILACAIGLQGTLVTKDAALRIKGSQLGVETEDYRADTAPVDEHYTGISELEVEHH
;
A
#
# COMPACT_ATOMS: atom_id res chain seq x y z
N MET A 1 -19.34 -7.77 -14.63
CA MET A 1 -18.75 -6.42 -14.74
C MET A 1 -17.25 -6.59 -14.87
N SER A 2 -16.56 -5.77 -15.69
CA SER A 2 -15.10 -5.77 -15.73
C SER A 2 -14.63 -4.90 -14.56
N VAL A 3 -13.91 -5.48 -13.59
CA VAL A 3 -13.32 -4.71 -12.49
C VAL A 3 -12.25 -3.79 -13.08
N ARG A 4 -12.32 -2.50 -12.75
CA ARG A 4 -11.31 -1.54 -13.17
C ARG A 4 -10.10 -1.70 -12.25
N LEU A 5 -9.00 -2.20 -12.80
CA LEU A 5 -7.73 -2.29 -12.08
C LEU A 5 -7.27 -0.88 -11.67
N LYS A 6 -7.02 -0.71 -10.37
CA LYS A 6 -6.44 0.50 -9.78
C LYS A 6 -4.99 0.24 -9.38
N SER A 7 -4.22 1.31 -9.28
CA SER A 7 -2.88 1.32 -8.68
C SER A 7 -2.94 2.04 -7.33
N TYR A 8 -2.64 1.34 -6.25
CA TYR A 8 -2.60 1.89 -4.89
C TYR A 8 -1.16 2.20 -4.48
N VAL A 9 -0.89 3.47 -4.18
CA VAL A 9 0.39 3.92 -3.67
C VAL A 9 0.33 3.95 -2.15
N LEU A 10 1.10 3.09 -1.49
CA LEU A 10 1.05 3.01 -0.03
C LEU A 10 2.02 3.97 0.64
N ASP A 11 1.59 4.55 1.74
CA ASP A 11 2.42 5.28 2.70
C ASP A 11 3.04 4.34 3.75
N THR A 12 4.16 4.73 4.34
CA THR A 12 4.83 4.03 5.45
C THR A 12 3.90 3.80 6.63
N CYS A 13 3.04 4.79 6.96
CA CYS A 13 2.14 4.66 8.12
C CYS A 13 1.15 3.48 7.98
N VAL A 14 0.84 3.06 6.75
CA VAL A 14 0.02 1.89 6.47
C VAL A 14 0.74 0.62 6.90
N LEU A 15 2.00 0.45 6.47
CA LEU A 15 2.82 -0.73 6.81
C LEU A 15 3.25 -0.77 8.28
N LEU A 16 3.35 0.41 8.92
CA LEU A 16 3.57 0.48 10.37
C LEU A 16 2.30 0.11 11.17
N ALA A 17 1.11 0.31 10.61
CA ALA A 17 -0.15 -0.08 11.25
C ALA A 17 -0.50 -1.55 10.96
N ASP A 18 -0.29 -2.02 9.74
CA ASP A 18 -0.45 -3.40 9.32
C ASP A 18 0.73 -3.84 8.44
N PRO A 19 1.66 -4.67 8.95
CA PRO A 19 2.82 -5.13 8.19
C PRO A 19 2.46 -6.03 6.99
N HIS A 20 1.21 -6.50 6.90
CA HIS A 20 0.70 -7.33 5.81
C HIS A 20 -0.17 -6.55 4.81
N ALA A 21 -0.23 -5.21 4.90
CA ALA A 21 -1.09 -4.41 4.05
C ALA A 21 -0.87 -4.63 2.54
N LEU A 22 0.34 -5.01 2.11
CA LEU A 22 0.65 -5.34 0.70
C LEU A 22 -0.29 -6.38 0.10
N PHE A 23 -0.85 -7.27 0.92
CA PHE A 23 -1.67 -8.39 0.48
C PHE A 23 -3.18 -8.12 0.57
N ARG A 24 -3.58 -6.88 0.88
CA ARG A 24 -4.98 -6.50 1.16
C ARG A 24 -5.64 -5.64 0.06
N PHE A 25 -5.11 -5.71 -1.15
CA PHE A 25 -5.63 -4.93 -2.29
C PHE A 25 -6.13 -5.85 -3.41
N ASP A 26 -6.48 -7.10 -3.06
CA ASP A 26 -7.10 -8.07 -3.96
C ASP A 26 -6.37 -8.20 -5.31
N GLU A 27 -7.06 -7.96 -6.43
CA GLU A 27 -6.52 -8.02 -7.79
C GLU A 27 -5.72 -6.77 -8.23
N HIS A 28 -5.65 -5.75 -7.39
CA HIS A 28 -5.10 -4.46 -7.77
C HIS A 28 -3.57 -4.40 -7.70
N GLU A 29 -3.00 -3.38 -8.33
CA GLU A 29 -1.56 -3.11 -8.26
C GLU A 29 -1.24 -2.33 -6.99
N VAL A 30 -0.28 -2.82 -6.21
CA VAL A 30 0.30 -2.14 -5.05
C VAL A 30 1.66 -1.57 -5.44
N VAL A 31 1.83 -0.27 -5.23
CA VAL A 31 3.08 0.43 -5.50
C VAL A 31 3.65 1.00 -4.22
N LEU A 32 4.91 0.64 -3.94
CA LEU A 32 5.68 1.18 -2.82
C LEU A 32 6.66 2.22 -3.34
N PRO A 33 6.49 3.51 -3.03
CA PRO A 33 7.54 4.50 -3.24
C PRO A 33 8.81 4.06 -2.48
N LEU A 34 9.99 4.16 -3.09
CA LEU A 34 11.25 3.75 -2.45
C LEU A 34 11.47 4.41 -1.08
N VAL A 35 11.01 5.65 -0.90
CA VAL A 35 11.09 6.36 0.38
C VAL A 35 10.38 5.64 1.53
N VAL A 36 9.34 4.85 1.23
CA VAL A 36 8.65 4.03 2.24
C VAL A 36 9.57 2.95 2.80
N VAL A 37 10.36 2.31 1.94
CA VAL A 37 11.36 1.32 2.38
C VAL A 37 12.45 1.99 3.23
N GLU A 38 12.90 3.18 2.83
CA GLU A 38 13.85 3.97 3.62
C GLU A 38 13.30 4.34 5.01
N GLU A 39 12.01 4.67 5.11
CA GLU A 39 11.37 4.99 6.38
C GLU A 39 11.17 3.76 7.26
N LEU A 40 10.74 2.63 6.70
CA LEU A 40 10.67 1.37 7.44
C LEU A 40 12.04 0.99 8.02
N ASP A 41 13.11 1.17 7.24
CA ASP A 41 14.47 0.88 7.69
C ASP A 41 14.87 1.76 8.90
N ARG A 42 14.55 3.05 8.85
CA ARG A 42 14.76 3.96 10.00
C ARG A 42 13.94 3.55 11.22
N LYS A 43 12.69 3.11 11.03
CA LYS A 43 11.75 2.80 12.13
C LYS A 43 12.01 1.43 12.77
N LYS A 44 12.71 0.51 12.10
CA LYS A 44 12.95 -0.87 12.58
C LYS A 44 13.72 -0.96 13.91
N THR A 45 14.44 0.10 14.30
CA THR A 45 15.25 0.16 15.53
C THR A 45 14.40 0.47 16.78
N ALA A 46 13.16 0.90 16.60
CA ALA A 46 12.25 1.12 17.73
C ALA A 46 11.98 -0.21 18.47
N MET A 47 11.90 -0.12 19.81
CA MET A 47 11.69 -1.27 20.70
C MET A 47 10.21 -1.50 21.03
N ASP A 48 9.32 -0.90 20.26
CA ASP A 48 7.87 -0.93 20.43
C ASP A 48 7.19 -1.67 19.27
N GLU A 49 5.86 -1.56 19.21
CA GLU A 49 5.05 -2.12 18.15
C GLU A 49 5.37 -1.54 16.77
N VAL A 50 5.70 -0.26 16.68
CA VAL A 50 6.09 0.40 15.43
C VAL A 50 7.34 -0.28 14.85
N GLY A 51 8.36 -0.49 15.69
CA GLY A 51 9.56 -1.21 15.26
C GLY A 51 9.29 -2.68 14.91
N ARG A 52 8.40 -3.35 15.65
CA ARG A 52 7.96 -4.73 15.35
C ARG A 52 7.30 -4.82 13.97
N ASN A 53 6.39 -3.91 13.66
CA ASN A 53 5.68 -3.89 12.39
C ASN A 53 6.61 -3.49 11.24
N ALA A 54 7.51 -2.52 11.44
CA ALA A 54 8.53 -2.17 10.44
C ALA A 54 9.40 -3.38 10.06
N ARG A 55 9.87 -4.16 11.06
CA ARG A 55 10.64 -5.40 10.80
C ARG A 55 9.81 -6.46 10.07
N ALA A 56 8.54 -6.63 10.42
CA ALA A 56 7.66 -7.59 9.76
C ALA A 56 7.37 -7.20 8.30
N ALA A 57 7.08 -5.92 8.04
CA ALA A 57 6.88 -5.40 6.69
C ALA A 57 8.14 -5.57 5.83
N LEU A 58 9.32 -5.21 6.35
CA LEU A 58 10.59 -5.39 5.63
C LEU A 58 10.87 -6.87 5.32
N ARG A 59 10.53 -7.80 6.23
CA ARG A 59 10.65 -9.24 5.96
C ARG A 59 9.72 -9.68 4.82
N ALA A 60 8.47 -9.24 4.82
CA ALA A 60 7.53 -9.56 3.74
C ALA A 60 8.01 -9.02 2.38
N ILE A 61 8.54 -7.78 2.35
CA ILE A 61 9.13 -7.18 1.15
C ILE A 61 10.37 -7.98 0.70
N GLU A 62 11.24 -8.39 1.62
CA GLU A 62 12.42 -9.20 1.30
C GLU A 62 12.03 -10.58 0.74
N ASP A 63 11.05 -11.25 1.33
CA ASP A 63 10.55 -12.54 0.84
C ASP A 63 10.01 -12.42 -0.58
N LEU A 64 9.28 -11.33 -0.89
CA LEU A 64 8.81 -11.02 -2.24
C LEU A 64 9.98 -10.80 -3.20
N ARG A 65 11.00 -10.02 -2.79
CA ARG A 65 12.21 -9.74 -3.59
C ARG A 65 12.99 -11.01 -3.91
N VAL A 66 13.15 -11.91 -2.94
CA VAL A 66 13.87 -13.18 -3.14
C VAL A 66 13.09 -14.08 -4.10
N ARG A 67 11.77 -14.19 -3.93
CA ARG A 67 10.90 -15.00 -4.80
C ARG A 67 10.86 -14.50 -6.25
N SER A 68 11.05 -13.20 -6.48
CA SER A 68 11.06 -12.61 -7.82
C SER A 68 12.44 -12.60 -8.51
N GLY A 69 13.45 -13.26 -7.94
CA GLY A 69 14.79 -13.31 -8.54
C GLY A 69 15.68 -12.10 -8.22
N GLY A 70 15.34 -11.33 -7.17
CA GLY A 70 16.25 -10.38 -6.55
C GLY A 70 15.85 -8.91 -6.63
N GLY A 71 14.73 -8.56 -7.29
CA GLY A 71 14.25 -7.19 -7.43
C GLY A 71 12.73 -7.06 -7.42
N LEU A 72 12.25 -5.88 -7.03
CA LEU A 72 10.83 -5.51 -7.05
C LEU A 72 10.58 -4.30 -7.96
N ARG A 73 11.45 -4.05 -8.95
CA ARG A 73 11.26 -2.93 -9.88
C ARG A 73 10.06 -3.16 -10.80
N GLU A 74 9.96 -4.37 -11.33
CA GLU A 74 8.83 -4.81 -12.13
C GLU A 74 7.72 -5.35 -11.23
N ALA A 75 6.47 -5.31 -11.72
CA ALA A 75 5.31 -5.86 -11.01
C ALA A 75 5.49 -7.37 -10.73
N VAL A 76 5.39 -7.74 -9.46
CA VAL A 76 5.48 -9.12 -9.00
C VAL A 76 4.11 -9.62 -8.54
N PRO A 77 3.64 -10.79 -9.01
CA PRO A 77 2.36 -11.34 -8.59
C PRO A 77 2.29 -11.61 -7.09
N LEU A 78 1.16 -11.22 -6.49
CA LEU A 78 0.81 -11.52 -5.11
C LEU A 78 -0.14 -12.72 -5.03
N PRO A 79 -0.13 -13.49 -3.93
CA PRO A 79 -1.11 -14.55 -3.71
C PRO A 79 -2.57 -14.07 -3.70
N SER A 80 -2.81 -12.78 -3.43
CA SER A 80 -4.14 -12.16 -3.45
C SER A 80 -4.72 -11.97 -4.86
N GLY A 81 -3.92 -12.19 -5.92
CA GLY A 81 -4.33 -12.01 -7.32
C GLY A 81 -3.79 -10.73 -7.97
N GLY A 82 -3.43 -9.73 -7.17
CA GLY A 82 -2.83 -8.47 -7.61
C GLY A 82 -1.32 -8.54 -7.79
N THR A 83 -0.68 -7.36 -7.84
CA THR A 83 0.76 -7.25 -8.01
C THR A 83 1.38 -6.26 -7.03
N VAL A 84 2.69 -6.36 -6.81
CA VAL A 84 3.46 -5.39 -6.04
C VAL A 84 4.74 -4.99 -6.77
N ARG A 85 5.11 -3.72 -6.68
CA ARG A 85 6.44 -3.23 -7.08
C ARG A 85 6.89 -2.06 -6.22
N ILE A 86 8.18 -1.80 -6.24
CA ILE A 86 8.82 -0.63 -5.67
C ILE A 86 9.06 0.38 -6.81
N GLU A 87 8.46 1.56 -6.67
CA GLU A 87 8.71 2.69 -7.56
C GLU A 87 9.92 3.49 -7.04
N SER A 88 11.04 3.33 -7.75
CA SER A 88 12.32 3.93 -7.38
C SER A 88 12.45 5.39 -7.81
N ASN A 89 11.74 5.80 -8.86
CA ASN A 89 12.15 6.94 -9.66
C ASN A 89 11.22 8.14 -9.62
N HIS A 90 10.24 8.17 -8.70
CA HIS A 90 9.26 9.28 -8.58
C HIS A 90 8.93 9.84 -9.95
N VAL A 91 8.41 8.96 -10.83
CA VAL A 91 8.04 9.17 -12.24
C VAL A 91 8.22 10.64 -12.61
N ASP A 92 9.21 11.04 -13.45
CA ASP A 92 9.61 12.44 -13.76
C ASP A 92 8.44 13.45 -13.86
N VAL A 93 7.88 13.81 -12.70
CA VAL A 93 6.65 14.58 -12.57
C VAL A 93 7.13 15.88 -12.00
N GLN A 94 6.80 16.95 -12.72
CA GLN A 94 6.99 18.28 -12.18
C GLN A 94 6.01 18.46 -11.02
N LEU A 95 6.53 18.24 -9.81
CA LEU A 95 5.86 18.66 -8.60
C LEU A 95 5.67 20.18 -8.64
N PRO A 96 4.57 20.71 -8.11
CA PRO A 96 4.42 22.14 -7.93
C PRO A 96 5.61 22.74 -7.17
N PRO A 97 6.03 23.99 -7.47
CA PRO A 97 7.25 24.58 -6.89
C PRO A 97 7.28 24.67 -5.36
N TYR A 98 6.11 24.57 -4.71
CA TYR A 98 5.96 24.60 -3.26
C TYR A 98 6.13 23.23 -2.58
N LEU A 99 6.26 22.14 -3.34
CA LEU A 99 6.58 20.81 -2.82
C LEU A 99 8.08 20.55 -2.87
N ASP A 100 8.67 20.39 -1.70
CA ASP A 100 10.06 19.98 -1.50
C ASP A 100 10.27 18.49 -1.86
N PRO A 101 11.04 18.17 -2.93
CA PRO A 101 11.27 16.79 -3.37
C PRO A 101 12.15 15.98 -2.40
N GLN A 102 12.74 16.60 -1.37
CA GLN A 102 13.51 15.91 -0.34
C GLN A 102 12.61 15.34 0.77
N LYS A 103 11.37 15.83 0.91
CA LYS A 103 10.46 15.34 1.95
C LYS A 103 9.79 14.04 1.54
N ALA A 104 9.70 13.11 2.50
CA ALA A 104 9.14 11.78 2.26
C ALA A 104 7.69 11.81 1.80
N ASP A 105 6.85 12.63 2.44
CA ASP A 105 5.44 12.80 2.09
C ASP A 105 5.26 13.35 0.66
N HIS A 106 6.09 14.29 0.25
CA HIS A 106 6.08 14.84 -1.11
C HIS A 106 6.56 13.83 -2.16
N ARG A 107 7.56 13.01 -1.82
CA ARG A 107 8.04 11.89 -2.64
C ARG A 107 6.94 10.84 -2.86
N ILE A 108 6.16 10.53 -1.83
CA ILE A 108 4.99 9.64 -1.93
C ILE A 108 3.90 10.25 -2.82
N LEU A 109 3.59 11.55 -2.64
CA LEU A 109 2.64 12.27 -3.50
C LEU A 109 3.08 12.30 -4.97
N ALA A 110 4.37 12.54 -5.24
CA ALA A 110 4.92 12.53 -6.59
C ALA A 110 4.67 11.19 -7.29
N CYS A 111 4.90 10.08 -6.56
CA CYS A 111 4.63 8.73 -7.04
C CYS A 111 3.14 8.55 -7.39
N ALA A 112 2.24 8.95 -6.49
CA ALA A 112 0.79 8.86 -6.73
C ALA A 112 0.34 9.69 -7.94
N ILE A 113 0.83 10.93 -8.08
CA ILE A 113 0.53 11.79 -9.23
C ILE A 113 1.04 11.16 -10.53
N GLY A 114 2.29 10.72 -10.56
CA GLY A 114 2.92 10.18 -11.75
C GLY A 114 2.28 8.90 -12.27
N LEU A 115 1.74 8.10 -11.36
CA LEU A 115 1.04 6.86 -11.69
C LEU A 115 -0.45 7.06 -11.90
N GLN A 116 -0.98 8.26 -11.65
CA GLN A 116 -2.42 8.51 -11.54
C GLN A 116 -3.10 7.50 -10.61
N GLY A 117 -2.39 7.15 -9.52
CA GLY A 117 -2.79 6.14 -8.56
C GLY A 117 -3.49 6.74 -7.35
N THR A 118 -4.15 5.87 -6.58
CA THR A 118 -4.80 6.22 -5.32
C THR A 118 -3.79 6.15 -4.19
N LEU A 119 -3.58 7.25 -3.47
CA LEU A 119 -2.75 7.28 -2.28
C LEU A 119 -3.48 6.68 -1.08
N VAL A 120 -2.90 5.66 -0.47
CA VAL A 120 -3.43 5.03 0.74
C VAL A 120 -2.58 5.42 1.93
N THR A 121 -3.17 6.13 2.89
CA THR A 121 -2.46 6.63 4.09
C THR A 121 -3.43 6.75 5.26
N LYS A 122 -2.92 6.68 6.49
CA LYS A 122 -3.64 7.02 7.73
C LYS A 122 -3.44 8.47 8.15
N ASP A 123 -2.55 9.22 7.49
CA ASP A 123 -2.27 10.62 7.79
C ASP A 123 -3.28 11.55 7.09
N ALA A 124 -4.13 12.19 7.88
CA ALA A 124 -5.12 13.15 7.39
C ALA A 124 -4.48 14.36 6.70
N ALA A 125 -3.32 14.84 7.16
CA ALA A 125 -2.63 15.97 6.55
C ALA A 125 -2.11 15.59 5.16
N LEU A 126 -1.60 14.37 4.99
CA LEU A 126 -1.16 13.88 3.70
C LEU A 126 -2.33 13.69 2.72
N ARG A 127 -3.49 13.20 3.19
CA ARG A 127 -4.70 13.13 2.36
C ARG A 127 -5.18 14.51 1.92
N ILE A 128 -5.19 15.50 2.82
CA ILE A 128 -5.54 16.89 2.48
C ILE A 128 -4.61 17.44 1.40
N LYS A 129 -3.28 17.24 1.54
CA LYS A 129 -2.31 17.63 0.49
C LYS A 129 -2.60 16.95 -0.83
N GLY A 130 -2.84 15.64 -0.83
CA GLY A 130 -3.18 14.87 -2.04
C GLY A 130 -4.42 15.40 -2.75
N SER A 131 -5.49 15.65 -2.00
CA SER A 131 -6.73 16.22 -2.56
C SER A 131 -6.53 17.59 -3.19
N GLN A 132 -5.70 18.46 -2.59
CA GLN A 132 -5.35 19.77 -3.18
C GLN A 132 -4.55 19.64 -4.48
N LEU A 133 -3.89 18.51 -4.69
CA LEU A 133 -3.09 18.19 -5.88
C LEU A 133 -3.85 17.35 -6.91
N GLY A 134 -5.13 17.05 -6.68
CA GLY A 134 -5.95 16.22 -7.57
C GLY A 134 -5.64 14.71 -7.50
N VAL A 135 -4.95 14.27 -6.44
CA VAL A 135 -4.67 12.85 -6.18
C VAL A 135 -5.87 12.22 -5.46
N GLU A 136 -6.34 11.08 -5.93
CA GLU A 136 -7.32 10.27 -5.18
C GLU A 136 -6.66 9.74 -3.91
N THR A 137 -7.30 9.92 -2.75
CA THR A 137 -6.73 9.50 -1.47
C THR A 137 -7.72 8.69 -0.66
N GLU A 138 -7.25 7.59 -0.07
CA GLU A 138 -8.06 6.70 0.76
C GLU A 138 -7.44 6.54 2.15
N ASP A 139 -8.29 6.46 3.18
CA ASP A 139 -7.88 6.12 4.53
C ASP A 139 -7.67 4.61 4.65
N TYR A 140 -6.53 4.18 5.18
CA TYR A 140 -6.28 2.75 5.35
C TYR A 140 -7.09 2.17 6.51
N ARG A 141 -7.96 1.21 6.18
CA ARG A 141 -8.81 0.47 7.10
C ARG A 141 -8.60 -1.02 6.85
N ALA A 142 -8.01 -1.73 7.80
CA ALA A 142 -7.60 -3.14 7.62
C ALA A 142 -8.77 -4.10 7.33
N ASP A 143 -9.97 -3.65 7.67
CA ASP A 143 -11.29 -4.26 7.53
C ASP A 143 -12.05 -3.83 6.25
N THR A 144 -11.52 -2.88 5.47
CA THR A 144 -12.21 -2.31 4.29
C THR A 144 -11.44 -2.49 2.98
N ALA A 145 -10.48 -3.43 2.93
CA ALA A 145 -10.14 -4.04 1.64
C ALA A 145 -11.45 -4.48 0.99
N PRO A 146 -11.76 -4.04 -0.24
CA PRO A 146 -13.07 -4.20 -0.83
C PRO A 146 -13.40 -5.70 -0.94
N VAL A 147 -14.11 -6.22 0.05
CA VAL A 147 -14.89 -7.43 -0.12
C VAL A 147 -15.96 -7.05 -1.13
N ASP A 148 -15.71 -7.36 -2.40
CA ASP A 148 -16.76 -7.37 -3.41
C ASP A 148 -17.99 -8.03 -2.77
N GLU A 149 -19.13 -7.32 -2.81
CA GLU A 149 -20.36 -7.67 -2.12
C GLU A 149 -20.85 -9.07 -2.53
N HIS A 150 -20.33 -10.10 -1.88
CA HIS A 150 -20.88 -11.44 -1.85
C HIS A 150 -20.89 -11.92 -0.39
N TYR A 151 -21.68 -11.19 0.40
CA TYR A 151 -22.25 -11.70 1.64
C TYR A 151 -23.24 -12.83 1.27
N THR A 152 -22.75 -14.06 1.08
CA THR A 152 -23.63 -15.24 1.10
C THR A 152 -23.91 -15.53 2.56
N GLY A 153 -25.10 -15.12 3.01
CA GLY A 153 -25.50 -15.09 4.41
C GLY A 153 -25.35 -16.42 5.17
N ILE A 154 -25.56 -16.32 6.47
CA ILE A 154 -25.63 -17.47 7.39
C ILE A 154 -26.72 -18.42 6.90
N SER A 155 -26.37 -19.69 6.67
CA SER A 155 -27.35 -20.78 6.59
C SER A 155 -27.41 -21.47 7.94
N GLU A 156 -28.59 -21.44 8.56
CA GLU A 156 -28.91 -22.32 9.68
C GLU A 156 -29.20 -23.72 9.14
N LEU A 157 -28.58 -24.73 9.76
CA LEU A 157 -28.84 -26.13 9.47
C LEU A 157 -29.55 -26.74 10.68
N GLU A 158 -30.82 -27.11 10.53
CA GLU A 158 -31.50 -27.96 11.52
C GLU A 158 -30.98 -29.39 11.39
N VAL A 159 -30.58 -29.97 12.51
CA VAL A 159 -30.13 -31.37 12.59
C VAL A 159 -31.23 -32.19 13.24
N GLU A 160 -31.75 -33.18 12.54
CA GLU A 160 -32.70 -34.14 13.11
C GLU A 160 -31.96 -35.05 14.11
N HIS A 161 -32.44 -35.05 15.35
CA HIS A 161 -32.03 -36.01 16.37
C HIS A 161 -32.74 -37.34 16.12
N HIS A 162 -31.96 -38.39 15.84
CA HIS A 162 -32.42 -39.77 15.81
C HIS A 162 -31.87 -40.55 17.01
#